data_AF-A0AAU8IF79-F1
#
_entry.id   AF-A0AAU8IF79-F1
#
_cell.length_a   1.000
_cell.length_b   1.000
_cell.length_c   1.000
_cell.angle_alpha   90.00
_cell.angle_beta   90.00
_cell.angle_gamma   90.00
#
_symmetry.space_group_name_H-M   'P 1'
#
loop_
_entity.id
_entity.type
_entity.pdbx_description
1 polymer ?
#
loop_
_entity_poly.entity_id
_entity_poly.type
_entity_poly.pdbx_seq_one_letter_code
_entity_poly.pdbx_strand_id
1 'polypeptide(L)' 'MDSHLFSVDYFKKALKKQIEKNGNRLTPVQSMNSYYHSVVSAIIQDKINKNFELIRRIRHLDEAYQAVNEEVLQKQQQQQ' A
#
# COMPACT_ATOMS: atom_id res chain seq x y z
N MET A 1 -1.09 1.00 22.19
CA MET A 1 -0.55 0.74 20.84
C MET A 1 -1.73 0.44 19.93
N ASP A 2 -1.84 1.14 18.81
CA ASP A 2 -2.97 0.97 17.88
C ASP A 2 -2.99 -0.46 17.32
N SER A 3 -4.00 -1.24 17.70
CA SER A 3 -4.17 -2.66 17.33
C SER A 3 -4.33 -2.90 15.82
N HIS A 4 -4.41 -1.84 15.01
CA HIS A 4 -4.72 -1.90 13.59
C HIS A 4 -3.54 -1.55 12.67
N LEU A 5 -2.37 -1.24 13.22
CA LEU A 5 -1.16 -0.95 12.44
C LEU A 5 -0.79 -2.15 11.55
N PHE A 6 -0.44 -1.86 10.29
CA PHE A 6 -0.09 -2.85 9.27
C PHE A 6 -1.18 -3.89 8.95
N SER A 7 -2.44 -3.57 9.24
CA SER A 7 -3.59 -4.30 8.67
C SER A 7 -3.78 -3.95 7.19
N VAL A 8 -4.56 -4.79 6.48
CA VAL A 8 -4.95 -4.53 5.09
C VAL A 8 -5.64 -3.17 4.97
N ASP A 9 -6.58 -2.86 5.86
CA ASP A 9 -7.31 -1.58 5.85
C ASP A 9 -6.42 -0.38 6.11
N TYR A 10 -5.43 -0.53 6.99
CA TYR A 10 -4.42 0.50 7.21
C TYR A 10 -3.66 0.81 5.92
N PHE A 11 -3.18 -0.23 5.22
CA PHE A 11 -2.45 -0.04 3.97
C PHE A 11 -3.33 0.49 2.83
N LYS A 12 -4.60 0.06 2.74
CA LYS A 12 -5.56 0.62 1.76
C LYS A 12 -5.72 2.13 1.95
N LYS A 13 -5.94 2.58 3.19
CA LYS A 13 -6.04 4.02 3.51
C LYS A 13 -4.75 4.76 3.18
N ALA A 14 -3.60 4.19 3.49
CA ALA A 14 -2.31 4.81 3.23
C ALA A 14 -2.01 4.93 1.72
N LEU A 15 -2.29 3.89 0.94
CA LEU A 15 -2.14 3.89 -0.52
C LEU A 15 -3.03 4.96 -1.16
N LYS A 16 -4.32 5.01 -0.80
CA LYS A 16 -5.26 6.04 -1.31
C LYS A 16 -4.77 7.45 -1.01
N LYS A 17 -4.33 7.69 0.24
CA LYS A 17 -3.74 8.98 0.65
C LYS A 17 -2.48 9.32 -0.14
N GLN A 18 -1.65 8.33 -0.48
CA GLN A 18 -0.44 8.56 -1.27
C GLN A 18 -0.78 8.93 -2.72
N ILE A 19 -1.78 8.27 -3.32
CA ILE A 19 -2.29 8.60 -4.66
C ILE A 19 -2.80 10.05 -4.67
N GLU A 20 -3.63 10.43 -3.70
CA GLU A 20 -4.16 11.79 -3.58
C GLU A 20 -3.04 12.84 -3.43
N LYS A 21 -2.05 12.58 -2.58
CA LYS A 21 -0.92 13.48 -2.37
C LYS A 21 -0.05 13.69 -3.60
N ASN A 22 0.08 12.67 -4.45
CA ASN A 22 0.96 12.69 -5.61
C ASN A 22 0.21 12.83 -6.94
N GLY A 23 -1.12 12.96 -6.94
CA GLY A 23 -1.94 12.99 -8.16
C GLY A 23 -1.57 14.09 -9.15
N ASN A 24 -0.89 15.14 -8.69
CA ASN A 24 -0.40 16.23 -9.55
C ASN A 24 0.95 15.95 -10.21
N ARG A 25 1.64 14.86 -9.84
CA ARG A 25 3.02 14.55 -10.26
C ARG A 25 3.19 13.14 -10.81
N LEU A 26 2.45 12.17 -10.28
CA LEU A 26 2.57 10.76 -10.59
C LEU A 26 1.20 10.18 -10.93
N THR A 27 1.18 9.18 -11.80
CA THR A 27 -0.03 8.38 -11.98
C THR A 27 -0.37 7.64 -10.67
N PRO A 28 -1.63 7.22 -10.48
CA PRO A 28 -2.02 6.43 -9.31
C PRO A 28 -1.14 5.19 -9.13
N VAL A 29 -0.88 4.44 -10.22
CA VAL A 29 -0.03 3.24 -10.20
C VAL A 29 1.41 3.57 -9.81
N GLN A 30 1.99 4.65 -10.36
CA GLN A 30 3.35 5.08 -9.98
C GLN A 30 3.43 5.48 -8.50
N SER A 31 2.41 6.16 -7.99
CA SER A 31 2.31 6.55 -6.58
C SER A 31 2.25 5.33 -5.66
N MET A 32 1.45 4.33 -6.04
CA MET A 32 1.32 3.07 -5.30
C MET A 32 2.63 2.28 -5.32
N ASN A 33 3.29 2.14 -6.47
CA ASN A 33 4.58 1.45 -6.60
C ASN A 33 5.66 2.08 -5.72
N SER A 34 5.76 3.42 -5.74
CA SER A 34 6.71 4.14 -4.90
C SER A 34 6.47 3.89 -3.41
N TYR A 35 5.20 3.93 -2.97
CA TYR A 35 4.83 3.61 -1.60
C TYR A 35 5.16 2.18 -1.23
N TYR A 36 4.78 1.22 -2.09
CA TYR A 36 5.00 -0.20 -1.88
C TYR A 36 6.49 -0.48 -1.66
N HIS A 37 7.36 0.01 -2.55
CA HIS A 37 8.81 -0.17 -2.42
C HIS A 37 9.34 0.42 -1.11
N SER A 38 8.95 1.64 -0.76
CA SER A 38 9.41 2.29 0.47
C SER A 38 9.00 1.51 1.73
N VAL A 39 7.75 1.05 1.79
CA VAL A 39 7.23 0.29 2.93
C VAL A 39 7.87 -1.09 3.03
N VAL A 40 8.01 -1.83 1.93
CA VAL A 40 8.67 -3.14 1.94
C VAL A 40 10.12 -3.01 2.40
N SER A 41 10.87 -2.02 1.90
CA SER A 41 12.23 -1.75 2.37
C SER A 41 12.28 -1.47 3.86
N ALA A 42 11.35 -0.66 4.39
CA ALA A 42 11.27 -0.36 5.82
C ALA A 42 10.93 -1.61 6.65
N ILE A 43 10.00 -2.46 6.20
CA ILE A 43 9.64 -3.71 6.90
C ILE A 43 10.84 -4.67 6.92
N ILE A 44 11.59 -4.81 5.82
CA ILE A 44 12.75 -5.71 5.74
C ILE A 44 13.91 -5.21 6.61
N GLN A 45 14.13 -3.89 6.67
CA GLN A 45 15.17 -3.30 7.49
C GLN A 45 14.84 -3.32 8.99
N ASP A 46 13.58 -3.53 9.36
CA ASP A 46 13.14 -3.63 10.76
C ASP A 46 13.67 -4.93 11.38
N LYS A 47 14.87 -4.84 11.97
CA LYS A 47 15.60 -5.95 12.63
C LYS A 47 14.89 -6.51 13.87
N ILE A 48 13.76 -5.94 14.30
CA ILE A 48 13.11 -6.24 15.58
C ILE A 48 12.03 -7.33 15.45
N ASN A 49 11.51 -7.61 14.24
CA ASN A 49 10.37 -8.52 14.09
C ASN A 49 10.76 -9.97 13.76
N LYS A 50 10.07 -10.92 14.42
CA LYS A 50 10.10 -12.35 14.07
C LYS A 50 9.70 -12.50 12.58
N ASN A 51 10.41 -13.34 11.83
CA ASN A 51 10.19 -13.57 10.38
C ASN A 51 8.72 -13.72 9.97
N PHE A 52 7.89 -14.36 10.82
CA PHE A 52 6.46 -14.52 10.56
C PHE A 52 5.68 -13.20 10.50
N GLU A 53 5.99 -12.25 11.37
CA GLU A 53 5.31 -10.95 11.42
C GLU A 53 5.69 -10.08 10.23
N LEU A 54 6.95 -10.13 9.79
CA LEU A 54 7.40 -9.51 8.55
C LEU A 54 6.60 -10.01 7.34
N ILE A 55 6.51 -11.34 7.19
CA ILE A 55 5.76 -11.97 6.10
C ILE A 55 4.27 -11.61 6.17
N ARG A 56 3.69 -11.54 7.39
CA ARG A 56 2.29 -11.13 7.57
C ARG A 56 2.05 -9.69 7.09
N ARG A 57 2.94 -8.76 7.44
CA ARG A 57 2.83 -7.34 7.03
C ARG A 57 3.00 -7.15 5.53
N ILE A 58 3.94 -7.86 4.89
CA ILE A 58 4.11 -7.82 3.43
C ILE A 58 2.86 -8.37 2.73
N ARG A 59 2.33 -9.51 3.18
CA ARG A 59 1.08 -10.06 2.62
C ARG A 59 -0.11 -9.10 2.74
N HIS A 60 -0.26 -8.43 3.88
CA HIS A 60 -1.31 -7.42 4.02
C HIS A 60 -1.12 -6.22 3.09
N LEU A 61 0.12 -5.82 2.86
CA LEU A 61 0.44 -4.75 1.91
C LEU A 61 0.12 -5.17 0.48
N ASP A 62 0.45 -6.40 0.08
CA ASP A 62 0.11 -6.97 -1.23
C ASP A 62 -1.40 -6.99 -1.46
N GLU A 63 -2.16 -7.51 -0.50
CA GLU A 63 -3.62 -7.56 -0.59
C GLU A 63 -4.23 -6.16 -0.71
N ALA A 64 -3.74 -5.21 0.07
CA ALA A 64 -4.17 -3.83 -0.01
C ALA A 64 -3.82 -3.19 -1.37
N TYR A 65 -2.62 -3.48 -1.90
CA TYR A 65 -2.18 -2.99 -3.19
C TYR A 65 -3.10 -3.48 -4.31
N GLN A 66 -3.38 -4.79 -4.37
CA GLN A 66 -4.23 -5.36 -5.42
C GLN A 66 -5.64 -4.77 -5.38
N ALA A 67 -6.25 -4.71 -4.19
CA ALA A 67 -7.58 -4.14 -4.03
C ALA A 67 -7.65 -2.67 -4.47
N VAL A 68 -6.67 -1.83 -4.11
CA VAL A 68 -6.66 -0.42 -4.53
C VAL A 68 -6.39 -0.30 -6.04
N ASN A 69 -5.56 -1.17 -6.61
CA ASN A 69 -5.27 -1.15 -8.03
C ASN A 69 -6.52 -1.51 -8.85
N GLU A 70 -7.27 -2.53 -8.44
CA GLU A 70 -8.56 -2.88 -9.04
C GLU A 70 -9.56 -1.71 -8.97
N GLU A 71 -9.68 -1.04 -7.82
CA GLU A 71 -10.53 0.16 -7.69
C GLU A 71 -10.10 1.28 -8.65
N VAL A 72 -8.79 1.51 -8.80
CA VAL A 72 -8.24 2.52 -9.72
C VAL A 72 -8.57 2.18 -11.16
N LEU A 73 -8.40 0.91 -11.57
CA LEU A 73 -8.71 0.44 -12.92
C LEU A 73 -10.20 0.57 -13.23
N GLN A 74 -11.08 0.20 -12.29
CA GLN A 74 -12.53 0.36 -12.44
C GLN A 74 -12.93 1.83 -12.62
N LYS A 75 -12.33 2.74 -11.85
CA LYS A 75 -12.58 4.19 -11.98
C LYS A 75 -12.12 4.75 -13.33
N GLN A 76 -11.01 4.24 -13.87
CA GLN A 76 -10.52 4.64 -15.20
C GLN A 76 -11.46 4.17 -16.31
N GLN A 77 -12.04 2.97 -16.19
CA GLN A 77 -13.00 2.43 -17.17
C GLN A 77 -14.35 3.15 -17.16
N GLN A 78 -14.80 3.67 -16.00
CA GLN A 78 -16.06 4.43 -15.90
C GLN A 78 -15.95 5.88 -16.40
N GLN A 79 -14.74 6.39 -16.64
CA GLN A 79 -14.48 7.74 -17.13
C GLN A 79 -14.24 7.79 -18.65
N GLN A 80 -14.31 6.64 -19.33
CA GLN A 80 -14.25 6.49 -20.79
C GLN A 80 -15.66 6.27 -21.35
#